data_AF-A0A8T5KFA2-F1
#
_entry.id   AF-A0A8T5KFA2-F1
#
_cell.length_a   1.000
_cell.length_b   1.000
_cell.length_c   1.000
_cell.angle_alpha   90.00
_cell.angle_beta   90.00
_cell.angle_gamma   90.00
#
_symmetry.space_group_name_H-M   'P 1'
#
loop_
_entity.id
_entity.type
_entity.pdbx_description
1 polymer ?
#
loop_
_entity_poly.entity_id
_entity_poly.type
_entity_poly.pdbx_seq_one_letter_code
_entity_poly.pdbx_strand_id
1 'polypeptide(L)'
;MSPDTEYMIEWTQPTGYDPFGVLQRLPSPISRGMEEIFNYAVKPEGFYLIDRHVDPAVAGHAMKLFVDEALAHSSSVKVRKL
;
A
#
# COMPACT_ATOMS: atom_id res chain seq x y z
N MET A 1 22.45 -3.00 3.94
CA MET A 1 21.00 -3.00 3.66
C MET A 1 20.61 -1.59 3.32
N SER A 2 19.88 -1.38 2.21
CA SER A 2 19.22 -0.11 1.98
C SER A 2 18.14 0.08 3.06
N PRO A 3 17.94 1.28 3.60
CA PRO A 3 16.84 1.53 4.52
C PRO A 3 15.51 1.25 3.80
N ASP A 4 14.51 0.82 4.56
CA ASP A 4 13.15 0.65 4.03
C ASP A 4 12.62 1.98 3.49
N THR A 5 11.74 1.90 2.49
CA THR A 5 11.06 3.09 2.00
C THR A 5 9.62 3.08 2.47
N GLU A 6 9.23 4.14 3.16
CA GLU A 6 7.87 4.33 3.65
C GLU A 6 7.11 5.29 2.74
N TYR A 7 5.86 4.96 2.45
CA TYR A 7 4.96 5.77 1.64
C TYR A 7 3.65 6.01 2.37
N MET A 8 3.11 7.22 2.21
CA MET A 8 1.70 7.51 2.45
C MET A 8 1.02 7.81 1.12
N ILE A 9 -0.07 7.08 0.85
CA ILE A 9 -0.97 7.27 -0.28
C ILE A 9 -2.21 7.97 0.29
N GLU A 10 -2.19 9.30 0.28
CA GLU A 10 -3.21 10.18 0.85
C GLU A 10 -4.39 10.34 -0.12
N TRP A 11 -5.62 10.20 0.40
CA TRP A 11 -6.84 10.41 -0.37
C TRP A 11 -8.05 10.69 0.53
N THR A 12 -9.11 11.26 -0.03
CA THR A 12 -10.34 11.53 0.70
C THR A 12 -11.21 10.27 0.79
N GLN A 13 -11.15 9.59 1.93
CA GLN A 13 -11.96 8.39 2.17
C GLN A 13 -13.45 8.74 2.31
N PRO A 14 -14.36 8.04 1.60
CA PRO A 14 -15.78 8.22 1.80
C PRO A 14 -16.18 7.76 3.21
N THR A 15 -17.25 8.35 3.76
CA THR A 15 -17.77 7.93 5.06
C THR A 15 -18.19 6.46 5.03
N GLY A 16 -17.69 5.67 5.97
CA GLY A 16 -17.97 4.23 6.05
C GLY A 16 -17.16 3.39 5.06
N TYR A 17 -16.06 3.92 4.51
CA TYR A 17 -15.14 3.16 3.67
C TYR A 17 -14.67 1.87 4.36
N ASP A 18 -14.78 0.74 3.65
CA ASP A 18 -14.29 -0.56 4.08
C ASP A 18 -13.10 -1.00 3.21
N PRO A 19 -11.88 -1.09 3.78
CA PRO A 19 -10.70 -1.51 3.02
C PRO A 19 -10.68 -3.01 2.72
N PHE A 20 -11.56 -3.82 3.31
CA PHE A 20 -11.50 -5.28 3.21
C PHE A 20 -11.38 -5.79 1.77
N GLY A 21 -12.12 -5.18 0.84
CA GLY A 21 -12.08 -5.53 -0.57
C GLY A 21 -10.69 -5.39 -1.21
N VAL A 22 -9.97 -4.29 -0.98
CA VAL A 22 -8.61 -4.12 -1.51
C VAL A 22 -7.61 -5.02 -0.78
N LEU A 23 -7.77 -5.21 0.54
CA LEU A 23 -6.87 -6.02 1.35
C LEU A 23 -6.88 -7.50 0.92
N GLN A 24 -8.04 -8.03 0.52
CA GLN A 24 -8.14 -9.40 -0.01
C GLN A 24 -7.42 -9.62 -1.34
N ARG A 25 -7.13 -8.54 -2.10
CA ARG A 25 -6.43 -8.63 -3.40
C ARG A 25 -4.92 -8.48 -3.26
N LEU A 26 -4.42 -8.11 -2.08
CA LEU A 26 -2.99 -7.90 -1.90
C LEU A 26 -2.21 -9.20 -2.16
N PRO A 27 -1.04 -9.11 -2.82
CA PRO A 27 -0.15 -10.26 -2.91
C PRO A 27 0.38 -10.62 -1.51
N SER A 28 0.93 -11.83 -1.36
CA SER A 28 1.60 -12.24 -0.11
C SER A 28 2.68 -11.20 0.27
N PRO A 29 2.64 -10.63 1.48
CA PRO A 29 3.69 -9.73 1.95
C PRO A 29 4.96 -10.47 2.33
N ILE A 30 4.98 -11.80 2.31
CA ILE A 30 6.13 -12.63 2.67
C ILE A 30 6.68 -13.30 1.40
N SER A 31 7.99 -13.20 1.21
CA SER A 31 8.73 -13.86 0.14
C SER A 31 8.82 -15.37 0.36
N ARG A 32 9.22 -16.13 -0.67
CA ARG A 32 9.46 -17.57 -0.52
C ARG A 32 10.58 -17.89 0.48
N GLY A 33 11.47 -16.94 0.73
CA GLY A 33 12.54 -17.03 1.73
C GLY A 33 12.10 -16.66 3.15
N MET A 34 10.81 -16.45 3.39
CA MET A 34 10.25 -16.01 4.68
C MET A 34 10.70 -14.60 5.11
N GLU A 35 11.08 -13.76 4.15
CA GLU A 35 11.40 -12.35 4.38
C GLU A 35 10.17 -11.48 4.10
N GLU A 36 9.96 -10.43 4.89
CA GLU A 36 8.89 -9.46 4.64
C GLU A 36 9.25 -8.61 3.42
N ILE A 37 8.40 -8.64 2.39
CA ILE A 37 8.53 -7.85 1.16
C ILE A 37 7.99 -6.44 1.39
N PHE A 38 6.80 -6.35 1.98
CA PHE A 38 6.15 -5.10 2.32
C PHE A 38 5.28 -5.28 3.56
N ASN A 39 4.97 -4.17 4.23
CA ASN A 39 3.97 -4.12 5.28
C ASN A 39 3.06 -2.92 5.04
N TYR A 40 1.87 -2.89 5.63
CA TYR A 40 0.92 -1.82 5.41
C TYR A 40 0.03 -1.55 6.62
N ALA A 41 -0.57 -0.37 6.64
CA ALA A 41 -1.65 -0.03 7.54
C ALA A 41 -2.68 0.85 6.82
N VAL A 42 -3.95 0.67 7.17
CA VAL A 42 -5.01 1.61 6.78
C VAL A 42 -5.07 2.71 7.85
N LYS A 43 -4.95 3.96 7.42
CA LYS A 43 -4.95 5.16 8.27
C LYS A 43 -6.14 6.05 7.89
N PRO A 44 -6.60 6.97 8.77
CA PRO A 44 -7.66 7.91 8.42
C PRO A 44 -7.39 8.73 7.15
N GLU A 45 -6.12 9.09 6.92
CA GLU A 45 -5.67 9.89 5.79
C GLU A 45 -5.39 9.08 4.51
N GLY A 46 -5.35 7.75 4.57
CA GLY A 46 -5.09 6.90 3.42
C GLY A 46 -4.40 5.56 3.72
N PHE A 47 -3.65 5.06 2.75
CA PHE A 47 -2.89 3.82 2.90
C PHE A 47 -1.42 4.12 3.19
N TYR A 48 -0.92 3.53 4.26
CA TYR A 48 0.50 3.54 4.61
C TYR A 48 1.14 2.23 4.14
N LEU A 49 2.28 2.31 3.46
CA LEU A 49 3.01 1.18 2.90
C LEU A 49 4.49 1.28 3.26
N ILE A 50 5.08 0.17 3.72
CA ILE A 50 6.52 -0.01 3.91
C ILE A 50 7.01 -0.95 2.81
N ASP A 51 7.97 -0.51 2.00
CA ASP A 51 8.70 -1.33 1.04
C ASP A 51 10.06 -1.74 1.64
N ARG A 52 10.27 -3.04 1.84
CA ARG A 52 11.51 -3.62 2.38
C ARG A 52 12.54 -3.91 1.29
N HIS A 53 12.20 -3.64 0.03
CA HIS A 53 13.04 -3.86 -1.17
C HIS A 53 13.48 -5.32 -1.40
N VAL A 54 12.77 -6.30 -0.83
CA VAL A 54 13.05 -7.75 -1.02
C VAL A 54 12.57 -8.22 -2.39
N ASP A 55 11.36 -7.85 -2.78
CA ASP A 55 10.78 -8.13 -4.10
C ASP A 55 10.05 -6.88 -4.61
N PRO A 56 10.72 -6.01 -5.39
CA PRO A 56 10.15 -4.76 -5.87
C PRO A 56 8.91 -4.96 -6.77
N ALA A 57 8.79 -6.10 -7.45
CA ALA A 57 7.63 -6.36 -8.29
C ALA A 57 6.38 -6.61 -7.45
N VAL A 58 6.52 -7.37 -6.35
CA VAL A 58 5.44 -7.63 -5.41
C VAL A 58 5.07 -6.36 -4.62
N ALA A 59 6.06 -5.63 -4.09
CA ALA A 59 5.83 -4.37 -3.39
C ALA A 59 5.17 -3.31 -4.31
N GLY A 60 5.66 -3.19 -5.55
CA GLY A 60 5.08 -2.31 -6.56
C GLY A 60 3.65 -2.68 -6.95
N HIS A 61 3.33 -3.98 -6.99
CA HIS A 61 1.95 -4.43 -7.22
C HIS A 61 1.03 -4.05 -6.05
N ALA A 62 1.47 -4.24 -4.80
CA ALA A 62 0.71 -3.80 -3.63
C ALA A 62 0.47 -2.27 -3.64
N MET A 63 1.50 -1.48 -3.96
CA MET A 63 1.38 -0.03 -4.11
C MET A 63 0.36 0.36 -5.19
N LYS A 64 0.41 -0.29 -6.36
CA LYS A 64 -0.55 -0.06 -7.44
C LYS A 64 -1.98 -0.36 -7.00
N LEU A 65 -2.21 -1.46 -6.27
CA LEU A 65 -3.55 -1.81 -5.77
C LEU A 65 -4.12 -0.74 -4.83
N PHE A 66 -3.29 -0.17 -3.95
CA PHE A 66 -3.72 0.92 -3.06
C PHE A 66 -3.99 2.23 -3.81
N VAL A 67 -3.15 2.57 -4.80
CA VAL A 67 -3.36 3.74 -5.66
C VAL A 67 -4.64 3.61 -6.49
N ASP A 68 -4.83 2.47 -7.14
CA ASP A 68 -6.01 2.19 -7.97
C ASP A 68 -7.29 2.21 -7.12
N GLU A 69 -7.24 1.63 -5.91
CA GLU A 69 -8.36 1.66 -4.98
C GLU A 69 -8.70 3.09 -4.57
N ALA A 70 -7.71 3.87 -4.13
CA ALA A 70 -7.93 5.26 -3.74
C ALA A 70 -8.47 6.12 -4.90
N LEU A 71 -8.01 5.88 -6.14
CA LEU A 71 -8.51 6.54 -7.35
C LEU A 71 -9.91 6.05 -7.79
N ALA A 72 -10.35 4.87 -7.37
CA ALA A 72 -11.72 4.41 -7.63
C ALA A 72 -12.77 5.23 -6.86
N HIS A 73 -12.37 5.85 -5.75
CA HIS A 73 -13.25 6.60 -4.86
C HIS A 73 -12.95 8.11 -4.83
N SER A 74 -11.85 8.55 -5.45
CA SER A 74 -11.43 9.95 -5.48
C SER A 74 -10.84 10.33 -6.85
N SER A 75 -10.96 11.60 -7.24
CA SER A 75 -10.43 12.07 -8.53
C SER A 75 -8.91 12.19 -8.57
N SER A 76 -8.24 12.15 -7.41
CA SER A 76 -6.80 12.29 -7.29
C SER A 76 -6.29 11.69 -6.00
N VAL A 77 -5.06 11.19 -6.03
CA VAL A 77 -4.32 10.74 -4.85
C VAL A 77 -3.00 11.49 -4.74
N LYS A 78 -2.49 11.64 -3.52
CA LYS A 78 -1.15 12.19 -3.28
C LYS A 78 -0.27 11.12 -2.66
N VAL A 79 0.84 10.81 -3.33
CA VAL A 79 1.84 9.87 -2.81
C VAL A 79 3.02 10.66 -2.25
N ARG A 80 3.39 10.42 -1.00
CA ARG A 80 4.56 11.01 -0.36
C ARG A 80 5.46 9.91 0.20
N LYS A 81 6.76 10.03 -0.05
CA LYS A 81 7.78 9.28 0.69
C LYS A 81 7.92 9.90 2.09
N LEU A 82 8.05 9.06 3.11
CA LEU A 82 8.25 9.47 4.51
C LEU A 82 9.74 9.39 4.89
#